data_AF-A0A6A6JRT2-F1
#
_entry.id   AF-A0A6A6JRT2-F1
#
_cell.length_a   1.000
_cell.length_b   1.000
_cell.length_c   1.000
_cell.angle_alpha   90.00
_cell.angle_beta   90.00
_cell.angle_gamma   90.00
#
_symmetry.space_group_name_H-M   'P 1'
#
loop_
_entity.id
_entity.type
_entity.pdbx_description
1 polymer ?
#
loop_
_entity_poly.entity_id
_entity_poly.type
_entity_poly.pdbx_seq_one_letter_code
_entity_poly.pdbx_strand_id
1 'polypeptide(L)'
;MASTDVDDDVPQLPADTLALLKEFYGEKDARQKQFEDLKAKAEDDFEGSFSMEAFTEDWNASQFWYNDETASILARQLLEGATDETRIAVVSAPSAFIQLKNLLKSGEYQCRPTIRLLEFDERFGVFKEFVHYDFEHATRLPAELKGSFDRIICDPPFLSQDCQTKAALTVRWLAKSWSQDSLRLIVCTGERMETLIQRLYAKVGAHTTTFEPKHAKGLSNEFRCYANFECEDWKWAERA
;
A
#
# COMPACT_ATOMS: atom_id res chain seq x y z
N MET A 1 7.17 -66.01 30.63
CA MET A 1 8.11 -64.86 30.66
C MET A 1 8.09 -64.23 29.29
N ALA A 2 7.99 -62.90 29.28
CA ALA A 2 7.76 -62.05 28.13
C ALA A 2 9.07 -61.61 27.46
N SER A 3 8.98 -61.29 26.16
CA SER A 3 9.66 -60.14 25.55
C SER A 3 9.15 -59.98 24.12
N THR A 4 8.22 -59.06 23.92
CA THR A 4 7.80 -58.54 22.62
C THR A 4 8.69 -57.34 22.28
N ASP A 5 9.72 -57.53 21.47
CA ASP A 5 10.48 -56.42 20.86
C ASP A 5 9.78 -56.03 19.56
N VAL A 6 8.85 -55.09 19.67
CA VAL A 6 8.44 -54.22 18.57
C VAL A 6 9.45 -53.09 18.58
N ASP A 7 10.50 -53.22 17.76
CA ASP A 7 11.43 -52.13 17.47
C ASP A 7 10.66 -51.09 16.67
N ASP A 8 10.33 -50.02 17.37
CA ASP A 8 9.54 -48.88 16.93
C ASP A 8 10.44 -48.04 16.02
N ASP A 9 10.53 -48.43 14.75
CA ASP A 9 11.25 -47.69 13.70
C ASP A 9 10.42 -46.45 13.33
N VAL A 10 10.30 -45.53 14.30
CA VAL A 10 9.64 -44.24 14.16
C VAL A 10 10.45 -43.44 13.14
N PRO A 11 9.89 -43.07 11.98
CA PRO A 11 10.62 -42.29 10.99
C PRO A 11 11.12 -40.98 11.60
N GLN A 12 12.44 -40.81 11.68
CA GLN A 12 13.05 -39.58 12.17
C GLN A 12 13.20 -38.58 11.01
N LEU A 13 12.82 -37.32 11.28
CA LEU A 13 13.02 -36.22 10.34
C LEU A 13 14.53 -36.04 10.09
N PRO A 14 14.96 -35.92 8.81
CA PRO A 14 16.35 -35.61 8.49
C PRO A 14 16.82 -34.36 9.23
N ALA A 15 18.07 -34.36 9.70
CA ALA A 15 18.63 -33.26 10.49
C ALA A 15 18.51 -31.90 9.80
N ASP A 16 18.69 -31.89 8.47
CA ASP A 16 18.55 -30.69 7.63
C ASP A 16 17.11 -30.17 7.61
N THR A 17 16.12 -31.07 7.55
CA THR A 17 14.70 -30.72 7.61
C THR A 17 14.33 -30.17 8.99
N LEU A 18 14.91 -30.74 10.07
CA LEU A 18 14.69 -30.27 11.43
C LEU A 18 15.31 -28.90 11.69
N ALA A 19 16.46 -28.60 11.09
CA ALA A 19 17.08 -27.26 11.13
C ALA A 19 16.21 -26.21 10.42
N LEU A 20 15.74 -26.52 9.21
CA LEU A 20 14.82 -25.67 8.46
C LEU A 20 13.50 -25.42 9.20
N LEU A 21 12.95 -26.45 9.85
CA LEU A 21 11.76 -26.31 10.70
C LEU A 21 12.01 -25.37 11.88
N LYS A 22 13.14 -25.51 12.57
CA LYS A 22 13.50 -24.62 13.69
C LYS A 22 13.68 -23.17 13.25
N GLU A 23 14.34 -22.95 12.11
CA GLU A 23 14.48 -21.63 11.51
C GLU A 23 13.11 -21.04 11.16
N PHE A 24 12.24 -21.82 10.51
CA PHE A 24 10.87 -21.41 10.18
C PHE A 24 10.04 -21.04 11.42
N TYR A 25 10.11 -21.83 12.50
CA TYR A 25 9.42 -21.49 13.76
C TYR A 25 10.02 -20.25 14.41
N GLY A 26 11.35 -20.08 14.39
CA GLY A 26 12.01 -18.90 14.92
C GLY A 26 11.64 -17.61 14.17
N GLU A 27 11.57 -17.66 12.83
CA GLU A 27 11.07 -16.55 12.02
C GLU A 27 9.61 -16.25 12.34
N LYS A 28 8.76 -17.27 12.46
CA LYS A 28 7.34 -17.11 12.77
C LYS A 28 7.14 -16.45 14.14
N ASP A 29 7.87 -16.88 15.16
CA ASP A 29 7.80 -16.31 16.50
C ASP A 29 8.30 -14.86 16.51
N ALA A 30 9.37 -14.56 15.77
CA ALA A 30 9.87 -13.18 15.61
C ALA A 30 8.84 -12.27 14.92
N ARG A 31 8.20 -12.74 13.84
CA ARG A 31 7.13 -12.00 13.15
C ARG A 31 5.92 -11.79 14.06
N GLN A 32 5.50 -12.82 14.79
CA GLN A 32 4.38 -12.73 15.73
C GLN A 32 4.68 -11.70 16.83
N LYS A 33 5.89 -11.72 17.39
CA LYS A 33 6.30 -10.74 18.40
C LYS A 33 6.33 -9.31 17.84
N GLN A 34 6.91 -9.11 16.65
CA GLN A 34 6.89 -7.80 16.00
C GLN A 34 5.47 -7.32 15.70
N PHE A 35 4.58 -8.22 15.27
CA PHE A 35 3.18 -7.90 15.04
C PHE A 35 2.47 -7.51 16.34
N GLU A 36 2.69 -8.24 17.43
CA GLU A 36 2.14 -7.92 18.75
C GLU A 36 2.69 -6.59 19.29
N ASP A 37 3.99 -6.33 19.14
CA ASP A 37 4.61 -5.07 19.54
C ASP A 37 4.05 -3.89 18.73
N LEU A 38 3.89 -4.06 17.41
CA LEU A 38 3.29 -3.04 16.53
C LEU A 38 1.81 -2.85 16.82
N LYS A 39 1.09 -3.94 17.09
CA LYS A 39 -0.33 -3.88 17.44
C LYS A 39 -0.51 -3.18 18.78
N ALA A 40 0.30 -3.49 19.78
CA ALA A 40 0.29 -2.81 21.07
C ALA A 40 0.61 -1.32 20.91
N LYS A 41 1.62 -0.96 20.11
CA LYS A 41 1.91 0.45 19.79
C LYS A 41 0.78 1.12 19.03
N ALA A 42 0.17 0.44 18.06
CA ALA A 42 -0.96 0.95 17.29
C ALA A 42 -2.25 1.04 18.12
N GLU A 43 -2.41 0.20 19.14
CA GLU A 43 -3.48 0.22 20.14
C GLU A 43 -3.27 1.32 21.19
N ASP A 44 -2.03 1.58 21.63
CA ASP A 44 -1.67 2.72 22.48
C ASP A 44 -1.79 4.06 21.70
N ASP A 45 -1.31 4.11 20.46
CA ASP A 45 -1.54 5.21 19.51
C ASP A 45 -3.01 5.28 19.05
N PHE A 46 -3.85 4.29 19.39
CA PHE A 46 -5.29 4.30 19.15
C PHE A 46 -6.00 5.30 20.08
N GLU A 47 -5.35 5.79 21.15
CA GLU A 47 -5.76 7.01 21.86
C GLU A 47 -5.17 8.30 21.23
N GLY A 48 -4.07 8.19 20.45
CA GLY A 48 -3.33 9.29 19.80
C GLY A 48 -3.47 9.40 18.26
N SER A 49 -2.40 9.80 17.55
CA SER A 49 -2.33 9.86 16.08
C SER A 49 -1.49 8.68 15.57
N PHE A 50 -1.90 8.03 14.48
CA PHE A 50 -1.08 6.96 13.86
C PHE A 50 0.19 7.58 13.26
N SER A 51 1.36 6.98 13.56
CA SER A 51 2.66 7.47 13.08
C SER A 51 3.34 6.48 12.14
N MET A 52 4.05 7.02 11.14
CA MET A 52 4.86 6.22 10.23
C MET A 52 6.16 5.71 10.86
N GLU A 53 6.57 6.29 12.00
CA GLU A 53 7.79 5.93 12.73
C GLU A 53 7.77 4.48 13.25
N ALA A 54 6.58 3.92 13.48
CA ALA A 54 6.42 2.52 13.86
C ALA A 54 6.82 1.55 12.72
N PHE A 55 6.85 2.00 11.47
CA PHE A 55 7.10 1.17 10.29
C PHE A 55 8.41 1.60 9.61
N THR A 56 9.53 0.97 10.00
CA THR A 56 10.84 1.32 9.43
C THR A 56 10.95 0.92 7.96
N GLU A 57 11.38 1.84 7.09
CA GLU A 57 11.62 1.58 5.66
C GLU A 57 12.59 0.40 5.42
N ASP A 58 12.22 -0.49 4.50
CA ASP A 58 13.09 -1.52 3.93
C ASP A 58 13.48 -1.15 2.49
N TRP A 59 14.77 -0.85 2.30
CA TRP A 59 15.34 -0.46 1.01
C TRP A 59 15.34 -1.61 0.01
N ASN A 60 15.41 -2.87 0.46
CA ASN A 60 15.33 -4.04 -0.43
C ASN A 60 13.93 -4.21 -1.02
N ALA A 61 12.90 -3.79 -0.26
CA ALA A 61 11.52 -3.73 -0.73
C ALA A 61 11.20 -2.41 -1.46
N SER A 62 12.19 -1.54 -1.69
CA SER A 62 12.04 -0.20 -2.27
C SER A 62 10.98 0.66 -1.56
N GLN A 63 10.97 0.59 -0.23
CA GLN A 63 10.07 1.39 0.61
C GLN A 63 10.67 2.77 0.88
N PHE A 64 9.97 3.81 0.42
CA PHE A 64 10.31 5.19 0.70
C PHE A 64 9.05 5.91 1.17
N TRP A 65 9.05 6.42 2.39
CA TRP A 65 7.85 7.02 2.97
C TRP A 65 7.76 8.50 2.63
N TYR A 66 6.56 8.96 2.26
CA TYR A 66 6.29 10.39 2.13
C TYR A 66 6.54 11.10 3.45
N ASN A 67 6.94 12.37 3.39
CA ASN A 67 6.85 13.22 4.56
C ASN A 67 5.38 13.51 4.91
N ASP A 68 5.13 13.97 6.14
CA ASP A 68 3.77 14.20 6.63
C ASP A 68 2.97 15.19 5.79
N GLU A 69 3.62 16.24 5.27
CA GLU A 69 3.00 17.25 4.41
C GLU A 69 2.49 16.61 3.11
N THR A 70 3.34 15.86 2.41
CA THR A 70 3.00 15.17 1.16
C THR A 70 1.88 14.17 1.40
N ALA A 71 2.03 13.31 2.42
CA ALA A 71 1.02 12.31 2.76
C ALA A 71 -0.33 12.96 3.11
N SER A 72 -0.32 14.09 3.81
CA SER A 72 -1.53 14.84 4.18
C SER A 72 -2.24 15.42 2.97
N ILE A 73 -1.50 16.07 2.06
CA ILE A 73 -2.06 16.62 0.82
C ILE A 73 -2.72 15.51 0.00
N LEU A 74 -2.02 14.40 -0.23
CA LEU A 74 -2.54 13.27 -0.99
C LEU A 74 -3.79 12.66 -0.33
N ALA A 75 -3.77 12.49 0.99
CA ALA A 75 -4.92 11.97 1.75
C ALA A 75 -6.14 12.90 1.70
N ARG A 76 -5.94 14.22 1.82
CA ARG A 76 -7.01 15.23 1.66
C ARG A 76 -7.63 15.16 0.28
N GLN A 77 -6.83 15.02 -0.77
CA GLN A 77 -7.34 14.89 -2.13
C GLN A 77 -8.16 13.61 -2.35
N LEU A 78 -7.89 12.54 -1.61
CA LEU A 78 -8.73 11.34 -1.58
C LEU A 78 -10.03 11.54 -0.79
N LEU A 79 -10.02 12.34 0.27
CA LEU A 79 -11.21 12.63 1.10
C LEU A 79 -12.09 13.76 0.57
N GLU A 80 -11.59 14.58 -0.36
CA GLU A 80 -12.30 15.75 -0.90
C GLU A 80 -13.64 15.37 -1.53
N GLY A 81 -14.76 15.78 -0.92
CA GLY A 81 -16.10 15.39 -1.36
C GLY A 81 -16.41 13.90 -1.22
N ALA A 82 -15.68 13.15 -0.38
CA ALA A 82 -16.00 11.75 -0.07
C ALA A 82 -17.25 11.65 0.79
N THR A 83 -18.05 10.60 0.55
CA THR A 83 -19.24 10.26 1.34
C THR A 83 -19.06 8.91 2.03
N ASP A 84 -20.06 8.46 2.77
CA ASP A 84 -20.03 7.13 3.41
C ASP A 84 -20.03 5.99 2.39
N GLU A 85 -20.53 6.25 1.17
CA GLU A 85 -20.53 5.31 0.05
C GLU A 85 -19.21 5.28 -0.72
N THR A 86 -18.32 6.25 -0.50
CA THR A 86 -17.01 6.32 -1.17
C THR A 86 -16.13 5.14 -0.76
N ARG A 87 -15.41 4.58 -1.74
CA ARG A 87 -14.49 3.46 -1.59
C ARG A 87 -13.09 3.86 -2.08
N ILE A 88 -12.14 3.91 -1.16
CA ILE A 88 -10.77 4.37 -1.38
C ILE A 88 -9.80 3.19 -1.35
N ALA A 89 -9.06 2.97 -2.43
CA ALA A 89 -7.93 2.04 -2.45
C ALA A 89 -6.61 2.81 -2.34
N VAL A 90 -5.77 2.40 -1.41
CA VAL A 90 -4.39 2.88 -1.27
C VAL A 90 -3.47 1.73 -1.67
N VAL A 91 -2.79 1.85 -2.81
CA VAL A 91 -1.95 0.78 -3.38
C VAL A 91 -0.49 1.17 -3.24
N SER A 92 0.27 0.42 -2.42
CA SER A 92 1.71 0.63 -2.24
C SER A 92 2.10 2.02 -1.69
N ALA A 93 1.17 2.73 -1.03
CA ALA A 93 1.37 4.11 -0.54
C ALA A 93 0.96 4.27 0.93
N PRO A 94 1.65 3.60 1.88
CA PRO A 94 1.16 3.44 3.24
C PRO A 94 1.18 4.74 4.05
N SER A 95 2.10 5.67 3.75
CA SER A 95 2.13 7.00 4.37
C SER A 95 0.85 7.79 4.11
N ALA A 96 0.31 7.71 2.89
CA ALA A 96 -0.97 8.33 2.55
C ALA A 96 -2.14 7.66 3.28
N PHE A 97 -2.10 6.33 3.46
CA PHE A 97 -3.10 5.60 4.24
C PHE A 97 -3.11 6.03 5.72
N ILE A 98 -1.93 6.14 6.34
CA ILE A 98 -1.82 6.60 7.73
C ILE A 98 -2.42 7.99 7.90
N GLN A 99 -2.10 8.95 7.02
CA GLN A 99 -2.70 10.27 7.11
C GLN A 99 -4.20 10.28 6.80
N LEU A 100 -4.67 9.42 5.90
CA LEU A 100 -6.09 9.27 5.65
C LEU A 100 -6.83 8.79 6.92
N LYS A 101 -6.25 7.88 7.70
CA LYS A 101 -6.81 7.47 9.00
C LYS A 101 -6.77 8.57 10.05
N ASN A 102 -5.67 9.32 10.14
CA ASN A 102 -5.55 10.44 11.07
C ASN A 102 -6.58 11.54 10.81
N LEU A 103 -6.79 11.91 9.54
CA LEU A 103 -7.79 12.91 9.13
C LEU A 103 -9.23 12.49 9.43
N LEU A 104 -9.54 11.20 9.28
CA LEU A 104 -10.87 10.67 9.65
C LEU A 104 -11.07 10.61 11.16
N LYS A 105 -10.01 10.32 11.91
CA LYS A 105 -10.02 10.27 13.38
C LYS A 105 -10.12 11.66 14.01
N SER A 106 -9.47 12.67 13.42
CA SER A 106 -9.50 14.05 13.92
C SER A 106 -10.91 14.67 13.91
N GLY A 107 -11.83 14.09 13.13
CA GLY A 107 -13.18 14.61 12.94
C GLY A 107 -13.26 15.76 11.93
N GLU A 108 -12.15 16.08 11.24
CA GLU A 108 -12.15 17.06 10.15
C GLU A 108 -13.10 16.61 9.02
N TYR A 109 -13.18 15.29 8.77
CA TYR A 109 -14.12 14.68 7.84
C TYR A 109 -15.14 13.84 8.62
N GLN A 110 -16.43 14.15 8.44
CA GLN A 110 -17.53 13.46 9.12
C GLN A 110 -17.91 12.13 8.43
N CYS A 111 -17.60 11.98 7.14
CA CYS A 111 -17.87 10.76 6.40
C CYS A 111 -17.01 9.58 6.90
N ARG A 112 -17.46 8.37 6.61
CA ARG A 112 -16.80 7.10 6.96
C ARG A 112 -16.66 6.23 5.70
N PRO A 113 -15.84 6.65 4.73
CA PRO A 113 -15.64 5.89 3.50
C PRO A 113 -15.01 4.52 3.80
N THR A 114 -15.26 3.55 2.92
CA THR A 114 -14.58 2.25 3.00
C THR A 114 -13.17 2.39 2.44
N ILE A 115 -12.15 2.01 3.23
CA ILE A 115 -10.75 2.12 2.84
C ILE A 115 -10.11 0.74 2.80
N ARG A 116 -9.26 0.50 1.81
CA ARG A 116 -8.37 -0.67 1.75
C ARG A 116 -6.94 -0.24 1.48
N LEU A 117 -6.01 -0.81 2.24
CA LEU A 117 -4.57 -0.68 2.02
C LEU A 117 -4.06 -1.95 1.37
N LEU A 118 -3.57 -1.86 0.14
CA LEU A 118 -2.92 -2.94 -0.59
C LEU A 118 -1.42 -2.77 -0.44
N GLU A 119 -0.80 -3.61 0.39
CA GLU A 119 0.62 -3.52 0.73
C GLU A 119 1.29 -4.89 0.75
N PHE A 120 2.57 -4.92 0.37
CA PHE A 120 3.39 -6.13 0.47
C PHE A 120 3.86 -6.38 1.91
N ASP A 121 4.09 -5.30 2.66
CA ASP A 121 4.64 -5.37 4.00
C ASP A 121 3.60 -5.83 5.02
N GLU A 122 3.76 -7.07 5.49
CA GLU A 122 2.86 -7.73 6.44
C GLU A 122 2.77 -6.99 7.79
N ARG A 123 3.70 -6.08 8.11
CA ARG A 123 3.62 -5.27 9.34
C ARG A 123 2.37 -4.41 9.37
N PHE A 124 1.85 -3.98 8.21
CA PHE A 124 0.59 -3.26 8.12
C PHE A 124 -0.64 -4.13 8.42
N GLY A 125 -0.49 -5.44 8.59
CA GLY A 125 -1.57 -6.35 8.98
C GLY A 125 -2.20 -6.04 10.34
N VAL A 126 -1.60 -5.14 11.14
CA VAL A 126 -2.23 -4.59 12.35
C VAL A 126 -3.51 -3.81 12.05
N PHE A 127 -3.66 -3.32 10.81
CA PHE A 127 -4.86 -2.60 10.35
C PHE A 127 -5.88 -3.55 9.73
N LYS A 128 -7.15 -3.44 10.12
CA LYS A 128 -8.26 -4.20 9.51
C LYS A 128 -8.48 -3.89 8.02
N GLU A 129 -7.97 -2.75 7.56
CA GLU A 129 -8.04 -2.31 6.17
C GLU A 129 -6.98 -2.95 5.27
N PHE A 130 -5.98 -3.61 5.86
CA PHE A 130 -4.86 -4.24 5.15
C PHE A 130 -5.30 -5.42 4.29
N VAL A 131 -4.73 -5.48 3.10
CA VAL A 131 -4.82 -6.58 2.14
C VAL A 131 -3.40 -6.82 1.63
N HIS A 132 -2.86 -8.01 1.91
CA HIS A 132 -1.55 -8.38 1.38
C HIS A 132 -1.59 -8.34 -0.15
N TYR A 133 -0.68 -7.57 -0.73
CA TYR A 133 -0.62 -7.31 -2.16
C TYR A 133 0.82 -7.46 -2.66
N ASP A 134 0.97 -8.35 -3.63
CA ASP A 134 2.19 -8.55 -4.39
C ASP A 134 1.93 -8.14 -5.83
N PHE A 135 2.68 -7.15 -6.32
CA PHE A 135 2.52 -6.64 -7.69
C PHE A 135 2.84 -7.71 -8.74
N GLU A 136 3.71 -8.69 -8.45
CA GLU A 136 3.96 -9.82 -9.35
C GLU A 136 2.70 -10.65 -9.62
N HIS A 137 1.76 -10.59 -8.68
CA HIS A 137 0.45 -11.21 -8.75
C HIS A 137 -0.68 -10.17 -8.74
N ALA A 138 -0.54 -9.12 -9.56
CA ALA A 138 -1.41 -7.93 -9.68
C ALA A 138 -2.91 -8.13 -9.37
N THR A 139 -3.55 -9.19 -9.88
CA THR A 139 -5.01 -9.43 -9.69
C THR A 139 -5.35 -10.60 -8.77
N ARG A 140 -4.37 -11.16 -8.04
CA ARG A 140 -4.60 -12.20 -7.03
C ARG A 140 -5.07 -11.55 -5.72
N LEU A 141 -6.24 -10.93 -5.81
CA LEU A 141 -6.85 -10.14 -4.74
C LEU A 141 -8.23 -10.69 -4.37
N PRO A 142 -8.74 -10.40 -3.17
CA PRO A 142 -10.09 -10.80 -2.78
C PRO A 142 -11.15 -10.30 -3.78
N ALA A 143 -12.04 -11.18 -4.22
CA ALA A 143 -12.94 -10.93 -5.34
C ALA A 143 -13.88 -9.73 -5.12
N GLU A 144 -14.22 -9.42 -3.87
CA GLU A 144 -15.05 -8.30 -3.45
C GLU A 144 -14.42 -6.91 -3.71
N LEU A 145 -13.12 -6.87 -4.00
CA LEU A 145 -12.40 -5.65 -4.33
C LEU A 145 -12.50 -5.30 -5.82
N LYS A 146 -12.85 -6.26 -6.67
CA LYS A 146 -12.92 -6.06 -8.12
C LYS A 146 -13.97 -5.03 -8.50
N GLY A 147 -13.59 -4.03 -9.29
CA GLY A 147 -14.51 -3.06 -9.87
C GLY A 147 -15.32 -2.30 -8.83
N SER A 148 -14.68 -1.90 -7.74
CA SER A 148 -15.38 -1.49 -6.53
C SER A 148 -14.96 -0.13 -5.97
N PHE A 149 -13.86 0.44 -6.46
CA PHE A 149 -13.30 1.70 -5.97
C PHE A 149 -13.56 2.86 -6.92
N ASP A 150 -13.97 3.99 -6.37
CA ASP A 150 -14.14 5.28 -7.06
C ASP A 150 -12.93 6.21 -6.84
N ARG A 151 -12.08 5.92 -5.85
CA ARG A 151 -10.86 6.69 -5.57
C ARG A 151 -9.68 5.77 -5.35
N ILE A 152 -8.57 6.03 -6.06
CA ILE A 152 -7.38 5.20 -5.98
C ILE A 152 -6.13 6.10 -5.93
N ILE A 153 -5.25 5.83 -4.97
CA ILE A 153 -3.86 6.27 -5.02
C ILE A 153 -2.95 5.07 -5.24
N CYS A 154 -1.92 5.23 -6.05
CA CYS A 154 -0.94 4.18 -6.33
C CYS A 154 0.49 4.73 -6.33
N ASP A 155 1.38 4.09 -5.58
CA ASP A 155 2.82 4.37 -5.58
C ASP A 155 3.63 3.08 -5.76
N PRO A 156 3.86 2.62 -7.01
CA PRO A 156 4.49 1.33 -7.23
C PRO A 156 5.96 1.31 -6.76
N PRO A 157 6.42 0.23 -6.11
CA PRO A 157 7.71 0.21 -5.41
C PRO A 157 8.93 0.35 -6.34
N PHE A 158 8.82 -0.06 -7.61
CA PHE A 158 9.96 -0.07 -8.52
C PHE A 158 9.76 0.84 -9.75
N LEU A 159 10.84 1.52 -10.14
CA LEU A 159 10.94 2.31 -11.37
C LEU A 159 11.23 1.44 -12.60
N SER A 160 10.45 0.37 -12.78
CA SER A 160 10.58 -0.57 -13.89
C SER A 160 9.27 -0.65 -14.70
N GLN A 161 9.39 -0.87 -16.01
CA GLN A 161 8.23 -0.97 -16.88
C GLN A 161 7.28 -2.10 -16.46
N ASP A 162 7.82 -3.23 -16.00
CA ASP A 162 7.04 -4.38 -15.52
C ASP A 162 6.22 -4.03 -14.27
N CYS A 163 6.86 -3.43 -13.24
CA CYS A 163 6.19 -3.02 -12.01
C CYS A 163 5.07 -2.02 -12.29
N GLN A 164 5.36 -0.96 -13.07
CA GLN A 164 4.38 0.07 -13.39
C GLN A 164 3.20 -0.47 -14.21
N THR A 165 3.47 -1.39 -15.15
CA THR A 165 2.41 -2.03 -15.94
C THR A 165 1.53 -2.91 -15.07
N LYS A 166 2.11 -3.72 -14.18
CA LYS A 166 1.38 -4.59 -13.24
C LYS A 166 0.57 -3.77 -12.25
N ALA A 167 1.12 -2.70 -11.68
CA ALA A 167 0.39 -1.79 -10.81
C ALA A 167 -0.81 -1.15 -11.54
N ALA A 168 -0.64 -0.71 -12.79
CA ALA A 168 -1.76 -0.19 -13.58
C ALA A 168 -2.83 -1.24 -13.87
N LEU A 169 -2.46 -2.52 -14.05
CA LEU A 169 -3.42 -3.62 -14.14
C LEU A 169 -4.22 -3.78 -12.84
N THR A 170 -3.56 -3.70 -11.69
CA THR A 170 -4.21 -3.72 -10.36
C THR A 170 -5.19 -2.55 -10.21
N VAL A 171 -4.73 -1.33 -10.47
CA VAL A 171 -5.56 -0.10 -10.38
C VAL A 171 -6.79 -0.21 -11.27
N ARG A 172 -6.62 -0.68 -12.51
CA ARG A 172 -7.74 -0.92 -13.43
C ARG A 172 -8.70 -2.01 -12.96
N TRP A 173 -8.19 -3.07 -12.34
CA TRP A 173 -9.00 -4.16 -11.82
C TRP A 173 -9.83 -3.72 -10.60
N LEU A 174 -9.30 -2.81 -9.78
CA LEU A 174 -9.96 -2.22 -8.61
C LEU A 174 -11.02 -1.18 -8.99
N ALA A 175 -10.76 -0.38 -10.02
CA ALA A 175 -11.60 0.75 -10.39
C ALA A 175 -13.02 0.31 -10.81
N LYS A 176 -14.04 0.91 -10.19
CA LYS A 176 -15.46 0.69 -10.52
C LYS A 176 -15.79 1.05 -11.96
N SER A 177 -15.14 2.08 -12.48
CA SER A 177 -15.22 2.50 -13.87
C SER A 177 -13.86 3.06 -14.30
N TRP A 178 -13.57 2.99 -15.60
CA TRP A 178 -12.29 3.42 -16.18
C TRP A 178 -12.49 4.65 -17.08
N SER A 179 -13.04 5.71 -16.50
CA SER A 179 -13.20 7.02 -17.16
C SER A 179 -12.89 8.15 -16.19
N GLN A 180 -12.49 9.30 -16.75
CA GLN A 180 -12.07 10.47 -15.99
C GLN A 180 -13.13 10.96 -14.99
N ASP A 181 -14.41 10.98 -15.37
CA ASP A 181 -15.49 11.52 -14.52
C ASP A 181 -15.90 10.58 -13.38
N SER A 182 -15.48 9.31 -13.42
CA SER A 182 -15.96 8.25 -12.53
C SER A 182 -14.91 7.69 -11.57
N LEU A 183 -13.65 8.03 -11.81
CA LEU A 183 -12.52 7.58 -11.02
C LEU A 183 -11.69 8.80 -10.65
N ARG A 184 -11.46 9.01 -9.36
CA ARG A 184 -10.43 9.93 -8.88
C ARG A 184 -9.13 9.15 -8.72
N LEU A 185 -8.14 9.43 -9.56
CA LEU A 185 -6.88 8.71 -9.60
C LEU A 185 -5.70 9.62 -9.29
N ILE A 186 -4.84 9.15 -8.39
CA ILE A 186 -3.51 9.71 -8.11
C ILE A 186 -2.49 8.59 -8.32
N VAL A 187 -1.42 8.87 -9.03
CA VAL A 187 -0.27 7.97 -9.18
C VAL A 187 0.99 8.76 -8.85
N CYS A 188 1.81 8.26 -7.95
CA CYS A 188 3.12 8.83 -7.65
C CYS A 188 4.18 7.82 -8.06
N THR A 189 5.23 8.29 -8.72
CA THR A 189 6.38 7.45 -9.13
C THR A 189 7.52 8.37 -9.58
N GLY A 190 8.68 7.80 -9.87
CA GLY A 190 9.80 8.53 -10.46
C GLY A 190 9.46 9.16 -11.82
N GLU A 191 9.94 10.38 -12.00
CA GLU A 191 10.00 11.19 -13.23
C GLU A 191 10.16 10.38 -14.54
N ARG A 192 11.07 9.42 -14.55
CA ARG A 192 11.47 8.64 -15.73
C ARG A 192 10.38 7.70 -16.22
N MET A 193 9.37 7.46 -15.39
CA MET A 193 8.19 6.66 -15.74
C MET A 193 7.10 7.49 -16.41
N GLU A 194 7.24 8.81 -16.54
CA GLU A 194 6.21 9.72 -17.10
C GLU A 194 5.61 9.21 -18.42
N THR A 195 6.45 8.91 -19.41
CA THR A 195 5.97 8.45 -20.73
C THR A 195 5.20 7.13 -20.63
N LEU A 196 5.53 6.27 -19.66
CA LEU A 196 4.80 5.03 -19.43
C LEU A 196 3.47 5.29 -18.70
N ILE A 197 3.49 6.11 -17.63
CA ILE A 197 2.29 6.48 -16.87
C ILE A 197 1.26 7.15 -17.77
N GLN A 198 1.67 8.14 -18.57
CA GLN A 198 0.78 8.83 -19.50
C GLN A 198 0.15 7.86 -20.51
N ARG A 199 0.85 6.79 -20.91
CA ARG A 199 0.29 5.74 -21.79
C ARG A 199 -0.66 4.81 -21.06
N LEU A 200 -0.28 4.31 -19.89
CA LEU A 200 -1.06 3.34 -19.10
C LEU A 200 -2.40 3.93 -18.64
N TYR A 201 -2.39 5.20 -18.25
CA TYR A 201 -3.53 5.91 -17.67
C TYR A 201 -4.16 6.94 -18.61
N ALA A 202 -3.77 6.96 -19.90
CA ALA A 202 -4.32 7.88 -20.91
C ALA A 202 -5.85 7.91 -20.93
N LYS A 203 -6.49 6.74 -20.85
CA LYS A 203 -7.95 6.60 -20.95
C LYS A 203 -8.72 7.18 -19.76
N VAL A 204 -8.08 7.27 -18.59
CA VAL A 204 -8.67 7.88 -17.39
C VAL A 204 -8.27 9.34 -17.25
N GLY A 205 -7.47 9.88 -18.18
CA GLY A 205 -7.10 11.30 -18.22
C GLY A 205 -6.00 11.68 -17.23
N ALA A 206 -5.13 10.75 -16.83
CA ALA A 206 -4.05 11.09 -15.90
C ALA A 206 -2.95 11.90 -16.60
N HIS A 207 -2.56 13.02 -16.00
CA HIS A 207 -1.51 13.91 -16.47
C HIS A 207 -0.52 14.21 -15.35
N THR A 208 0.71 14.53 -15.73
CA THR A 208 1.72 15.05 -14.82
C THR A 208 1.19 16.33 -14.17
N THR A 209 1.35 16.45 -12.86
CA THR A 209 0.89 17.62 -12.09
C THR A 209 2.04 18.52 -11.71
N THR A 210 1.74 19.74 -11.26
CA THR A 210 2.71 20.68 -10.69
C THR A 210 3.14 20.30 -9.27
N PHE A 211 2.54 19.27 -8.66
CA PHE A 211 2.90 18.82 -7.32
C PHE A 211 4.11 17.89 -7.33
N GLU A 212 5.04 18.16 -6.42
CA GLU A 212 6.30 17.44 -6.26
C GLU A 212 6.32 16.71 -4.92
N PRO A 213 6.03 15.39 -4.89
CA PRO A 213 6.03 14.62 -3.66
C PRO A 213 7.40 14.59 -2.98
N LYS A 214 7.41 14.73 -1.65
CA LYS A 214 8.63 14.67 -0.83
C LYS A 214 8.60 13.48 0.13
N HIS A 215 9.78 12.94 0.40
CA HIS A 215 9.98 11.77 1.26
C HIS A 215 10.63 12.15 2.58
N ALA A 216 10.29 11.44 3.66
CA ALA A 216 10.73 11.75 5.02
C ALA A 216 12.26 11.73 5.18
N LYS A 217 12.93 10.74 4.57
CA LYS A 217 14.40 10.62 4.58
C LYS A 217 15.09 11.17 3.33
N GLY A 218 14.32 11.88 2.49
CA GLY A 218 14.77 12.30 1.16
C GLY A 218 14.89 11.12 0.18
N LEU A 219 14.85 11.44 -1.10
CA LEU A 219 15.04 10.48 -2.19
C LEU A 219 15.91 11.15 -3.26
N SER A 220 16.94 10.47 -3.77
CA SER A 220 17.81 11.03 -4.81
C SER A 220 17.14 11.04 -6.19
N ASN A 221 16.16 10.18 -6.42
CA ASN A 221 15.39 10.16 -7.65
C ASN A 221 14.33 11.28 -7.60
N GLU A 222 14.16 11.96 -8.73
CA GLU A 222 13.09 12.93 -8.89
C GLU A 222 11.75 12.21 -8.93
N PHE A 223 10.82 12.62 -8.06
CA PHE A 223 9.49 12.02 -7.95
C PHE A 223 8.43 12.98 -8.50
N ARG A 224 7.42 12.43 -9.14
CA ARG A 224 6.33 13.20 -9.75
C ARG A 224 4.98 12.64 -9.32
N CYS A 225 3.99 13.53 -9.23
CA CYS A 225 2.60 13.17 -9.04
C CYS A 225 1.85 13.30 -10.38
N TYR A 226 1.08 12.27 -10.72
CA TYR A 226 0.20 12.20 -11.87
C TYR A 226 -1.24 12.05 -11.38
N ALA A 227 -2.15 12.88 -11.87
CA ALA A 227 -3.55 12.83 -11.46
C ALA A 227 -4.46 13.11 -12.64
N ASN A 228 -5.70 12.61 -12.58
CA ASN A 228 -6.71 12.86 -13.60
C ASN A 228 -7.66 14.03 -13.30
N PHE A 229 -7.31 14.83 -12.30
CA PHE A 229 -8.01 16.02 -11.87
C PHE A 229 -7.01 17.07 -11.40
N GLU A 230 -7.44 18.33 -11.42
CA GLU A 230 -6.74 19.44 -10.78
C GLU A 230 -7.40 19.77 -9.44
N CYS A 231 -6.65 20.38 -8.54
CA CYS A 231 -7.15 20.86 -7.25
C CYS A 231 -6.48 22.19 -6.87
N GLU A 232 -6.57 22.57 -5.59
CA GLU A 232 -5.90 23.74 -5.05
C GLU A 232 -4.39 23.52 -4.89
N ASP A 233 -3.98 22.29 -4.58
CA ASP A 233 -2.57 21.92 -4.39
C ASP A 233 -1.82 21.70 -5.72
N TRP A 234 -2.53 21.43 -6.82
CA TRP A 234 -1.90 21.20 -8.12
C TRP A 234 -2.75 21.51 -9.35
N LYS A 235 -2.04 21.84 -10.43
CA LYS A 235 -2.52 21.93 -11.80
C LYS A 235 -1.83 20.89 -12.68
N TRP A 236 -2.33 20.65 -13.87
CA TRP A 236 -1.57 19.87 -14.86
C TRP A 236 -0.35 20.66 -15.32
N ALA A 237 0.81 20.01 -15.31
CA ALA A 237 2.02 20.60 -15.85
C ALA A 237 1.83 20.84 -17.36
N GLU A 238 2.27 22.01 -17.84
CA GLU A 238 2.26 22.30 -19.26
C GLU A 238 3.11 21.26 -20.00
N ARG A 239 2.59 20.76 -21.14
CA ARG A 239 3.36 19.85 -21.99
C ARG A 239 4.53 20.61 -22.58
N ALA A 240 5.75 20.26 -22.16
CA ALA A 240 6.98 20.71 -22.82
C ALA A 240 7.07 20.18 -24.25
#